data_AF-A0A497E615-F1
#
_entry.id   AF-A0A497E615-F1
#
_cell.length_a   1.000
_cell.length_b   1.000
_cell.length_c   1.000
_cell.angle_alpha   90.00
_cell.angle_beta   90.00
_cell.angle_gamma   90.00
#
_symmetry.space_group_name_H-M   'P 1'
#
loop_
_entity.id
_entity.type
_entity.pdbx_description
1 polymer ?
#
loop_
_entity_poly.entity_id
_entity_poly.type
_entity_poly.pdbx_seq_one_letter_code
_entity_poly.pdbx_strand_id
1 'polypeptide(L)'
;MPIIGTPLEGVPPCPPLRAFRLYQAAFLLRKYGFTPQELPFDEDGNLPQEYDPKLGWALRNPDRFPIEINKADFEELIRVPGIGRLSARRIVEGRRKGKFKKLEELRATGVVISRARNFITLDGRFYPALEEEEKGKPYEQLFFWEEI
;
A
#
# COMPACT_ATOMS: atom_id res chain seq x y z
N MET A 1 -13.69 24.69 -8.64
CA MET A 1 -14.74 24.76 -9.68
C MET A 1 -14.05 25.23 -10.96
N PRO A 2 -14.33 24.64 -12.14
CA PRO A 2 -13.74 25.13 -13.38
C PRO A 2 -14.05 26.61 -13.64
N ILE A 3 -13.18 27.28 -14.39
CA ILE A 3 -13.23 28.72 -14.63
C ILE A 3 -14.25 29.00 -15.75
N ILE A 4 -15.13 29.98 -15.53
CA ILE A 4 -16.11 30.47 -16.52
C ILE A 4 -15.39 30.97 -17.78
N GLY A 5 -15.94 30.67 -18.97
CA GLY A 5 -15.38 31.03 -20.26
C GLY A 5 -14.25 30.11 -20.74
N THR A 6 -13.99 29.00 -20.04
CA THR A 6 -13.01 28.00 -20.49
C THR A 6 -13.71 26.78 -21.10
N PRO A 7 -13.02 25.99 -21.95
CA PRO A 7 -13.56 24.71 -22.43
C PRO A 7 -13.99 23.73 -21.32
N LEU A 8 -13.58 23.98 -20.06
CA LEU A 8 -13.89 23.14 -18.91
C LEU A 8 -15.04 23.69 -18.04
N GLU A 9 -15.64 24.84 -18.38
CA GLU A 9 -16.67 25.50 -17.56
C GLU A 9 -17.84 24.57 -17.16
N GLY A 10 -18.30 23.73 -18.10
CA GLY A 10 -19.41 22.79 -17.88
C GLY A 10 -19.00 21.42 -17.33
N VAL A 11 -17.72 21.21 -17.02
CA VAL A 11 -17.19 19.91 -16.57
C VAL A 11 -17.23 19.83 -15.04
N PRO A 12 -17.47 18.66 -14.43
CA PRO A 12 -17.30 18.50 -12.99
C PRO A 12 -15.90 18.89 -12.50
N PRO A 13 -15.76 19.42 -11.27
CA PRO A 13 -14.45 19.70 -10.71
C PRO A 13 -13.64 18.40 -10.58
N CYS A 14 -12.33 18.50 -10.83
CA CYS A 14 -11.39 17.41 -10.61
C CYS A 14 -11.51 16.86 -9.18
N PRO A 15 -11.55 15.52 -8.97
CA PRO A 15 -11.58 14.94 -7.64
C PRO A 15 -10.40 15.46 -6.78
N PRO A 16 -10.65 15.89 -5.54
CA PRO A 16 -9.62 16.54 -4.71
C PRO A 16 -8.42 15.61 -4.45
N LEU A 17 -8.64 14.30 -4.40
CA LEU A 17 -7.59 13.32 -4.15
C LEU A 17 -6.81 12.93 -5.42
N ARG A 18 -7.22 13.36 -6.61
CA ARG A 18 -6.53 12.99 -7.85
C ARG A 18 -5.06 13.37 -7.83
N ALA A 19 -4.74 14.60 -7.44
CA ALA A 19 -3.35 15.06 -7.35
C ALA A 19 -2.54 14.19 -6.38
N PHE A 20 -3.12 13.87 -5.23
CA PHE A 20 -2.49 13.02 -4.22
C PHE A 20 -2.22 11.60 -4.75
N ARG A 21 -3.19 10.99 -5.46
CA ARG A 21 -3.03 9.68 -6.08
C ARG A 21 -1.93 9.66 -7.14
N LEU A 22 -1.82 10.73 -7.94
CA LEU A 22 -0.74 10.87 -8.92
C LEU A 22 0.64 10.93 -8.25
N TYR A 23 0.76 11.65 -7.12
CA TYR A 23 2.00 11.66 -6.34
C TYR A 23 2.35 10.28 -5.78
N GLN A 24 1.38 9.57 -5.22
CA GLN A 24 1.57 8.20 -4.71
C GLN A 24 2.00 7.25 -5.83
N ALA A 25 1.33 7.29 -6.99
CA ALA A 25 1.70 6.48 -8.15
C ALA A 25 3.12 6.79 -8.63
N ALA A 26 3.47 8.08 -8.79
CA ALA A 26 4.83 8.49 -9.16
C ALA A 26 5.88 8.02 -8.14
N PHE A 27 5.54 7.98 -6.85
CA PHE A 27 6.41 7.46 -5.81
C PHE A 27 6.63 5.94 -5.96
N LEU A 28 5.57 5.17 -6.25
CA LEU A 28 5.70 3.74 -6.52
C LEU A 28 6.59 3.46 -7.73
N LEU A 29 6.42 4.21 -8.83
CA LEU A 29 7.26 4.07 -10.01
C LEU A 29 8.74 4.34 -9.68
N ARG A 30 9.04 5.47 -9.03
CA ARG A 30 10.43 5.89 -8.78
C ARG A 30 11.12 5.12 -7.66
N LYS A 31 10.39 4.71 -6.63
CA LYS A 31 10.98 4.20 -5.38
C LYS A 31 10.66 2.73 -5.12
N TYR A 32 9.63 2.15 -5.72
CA TYR A 32 9.22 0.76 -5.49
C TYR A 32 9.34 -0.13 -6.73
N GLY A 33 9.87 0.40 -7.84
CA GLY A 33 10.07 -0.39 -9.06
C GLY A 33 8.76 -0.83 -9.72
N PHE A 34 7.65 -0.15 -9.44
CA PHE A 34 6.41 -0.38 -10.16
C PHE A 34 6.56 0.07 -11.62
N THR A 35 5.91 -0.66 -12.50
CA THR A 35 5.71 -0.27 -13.91
C THR A 35 4.35 0.41 -14.07
N PRO A 36 4.13 1.20 -15.14
CA PRO A 36 2.82 1.78 -15.43
C PRO A 36 1.69 0.74 -15.53
N GLN A 37 2.00 -0.46 -16.01
CA GLN A 37 1.04 -1.57 -16.18
C GLN A 37 0.60 -2.17 -14.83
N GLU A 38 1.39 -1.99 -13.78
CA GLU A 38 1.04 -2.42 -12.43
C GLU A 38 0.23 -1.37 -11.66
N LEU A 39 0.08 -0.16 -12.17
CA LEU A 39 -0.75 0.83 -11.50
C LEU A 39 -2.24 0.48 -11.66
N PRO A 40 -3.06 0.61 -10.60
CA PRO A 40 -4.43 0.14 -10.61
C PRO A 40 -5.38 1.14 -11.30
N PHE A 41 -5.14 1.46 -12.57
CA PHE A 41 -6.04 2.31 -13.35
C PHE A 41 -7.39 1.60 -13.57
N ASP A 42 -8.49 2.33 -13.53
CA ASP A 42 -9.80 1.85 -13.99
C ASP A 42 -9.91 1.90 -15.52
N GLU A 43 -11.08 1.54 -16.05
CA GLU A 43 -11.36 1.52 -17.49
C GLU A 43 -11.24 2.90 -18.15
N ASP A 44 -11.46 3.96 -17.37
CA ASP A 44 -11.35 5.36 -17.80
C ASP A 44 -9.91 5.92 -17.60
N GLY A 45 -8.96 5.08 -17.17
CA GLY A 45 -7.57 5.46 -16.95
C GLY A 45 -7.33 6.27 -15.67
N ASN A 46 -8.24 6.22 -14.69
CA ASN A 46 -8.12 6.94 -13.43
C ASN A 46 -7.60 6.04 -12.29
N LEU A 47 -6.92 6.66 -11.33
CA LEU A 47 -6.50 5.99 -10.10
C LEU A 47 -7.66 5.93 -9.09
N PRO A 48 -7.73 4.87 -8.25
CA PRO A 48 -8.79 4.71 -7.27
C PRO A 48 -8.85 5.87 -6.29
N GLN A 49 -10.05 6.31 -5.91
CA GLN A 49 -10.22 7.41 -4.96
C GLN A 49 -10.27 6.90 -3.51
N GLU A 50 -10.79 5.70 -3.30
CA GLU A 50 -11.10 5.11 -2.00
C GLU A 50 -9.86 4.55 -1.28
N TYR A 51 -8.87 4.09 -2.05
CA TYR A 51 -7.64 3.48 -1.53
C TYR A 51 -6.42 3.94 -2.32
N ASP A 52 -5.24 3.89 -1.68
CA ASP A 52 -4.00 4.26 -2.38
C ASP A 52 -3.58 3.23 -3.44
N PRO A 53 -2.75 3.63 -4.42
CA PRO A 53 -2.40 2.77 -5.54
C PRO A 53 -1.69 1.47 -5.15
N LYS A 54 -0.97 1.42 -4.03
CA LYS A 54 -0.26 0.21 -3.59
C LYS A 54 -1.24 -0.83 -3.07
N LEU A 55 -2.22 -0.39 -2.27
CA LEU A 55 -3.33 -1.24 -1.85
C LEU A 55 -4.17 -1.68 -3.05
N GLY A 56 -4.47 -0.77 -3.97
CA GLY A 56 -5.24 -1.10 -5.18
C GLY A 56 -4.57 -2.18 -6.03
N TRP A 57 -3.25 -2.10 -6.19
CA TRP A 57 -2.49 -3.17 -6.85
C TRP A 57 -2.58 -4.49 -6.08
N ALA A 58 -2.43 -4.47 -4.75
CA ALA A 58 -2.47 -5.69 -3.95
C ALA A 58 -3.84 -6.39 -4.02
N LEU A 59 -4.93 -5.64 -3.97
CA LEU A 59 -6.30 -6.16 -4.10
C LEU A 59 -6.58 -6.79 -5.48
N ARG A 60 -5.92 -6.31 -6.54
CA ARG A 60 -6.03 -6.85 -7.91
C ARG A 60 -5.12 -8.05 -8.18
N ASN A 61 -4.19 -8.35 -7.28
CA ASN A 61 -3.24 -9.46 -7.41
C ASN A 61 -3.32 -10.39 -6.18
N PRO A 62 -4.50 -10.95 -5.86
CA PRO A 62 -4.67 -11.77 -4.66
C PRO A 62 -3.83 -13.06 -4.69
N ASP A 63 -3.46 -13.55 -5.88
CA ASP A 63 -2.59 -14.70 -6.10
C ASP A 63 -1.15 -14.50 -5.57
N ARG A 64 -0.75 -13.24 -5.35
CA ARG A 64 0.57 -12.90 -4.80
C ARG A 64 0.60 -12.84 -3.27
N PHE A 65 -0.55 -13.02 -2.61
CA PHE A 65 -0.69 -12.89 -1.17
C PHE A 65 -1.35 -14.13 -0.56
N PRO A 66 -1.11 -14.42 0.73
CA PRO A 66 -0.23 -13.68 1.64
C PRO A 66 1.26 -14.02 1.45
N ILE A 67 2.13 -13.08 1.81
CA ILE A 67 3.58 -13.21 1.73
C ILE A 67 4.16 -13.65 3.07
N GLU A 68 5.00 -14.69 3.09
CA GLU A 68 5.65 -15.18 4.31
C GLU A 68 6.81 -14.27 4.73
N ILE A 69 6.61 -13.53 5.83
CA ILE A 69 7.54 -12.51 6.31
C ILE A 69 8.87 -13.08 6.78
N ASN A 70 9.01 -14.36 7.08
CA ASN A 70 10.34 -14.92 7.40
C ASN A 70 11.12 -15.40 6.16
N LYS A 71 10.51 -15.43 4.96
CA LYS A 71 11.11 -16.00 3.75
C LYS A 71 11.22 -15.01 2.58
N ALA A 72 10.23 -14.14 2.44
CA ALA A 72 10.08 -13.26 1.28
C ALA A 72 11.28 -12.32 1.08
N ASP A 73 11.72 -12.10 -0.15
CA ASP A 73 12.83 -11.19 -0.41
C ASP A 73 12.44 -9.71 -0.20
N PHE A 74 13.42 -8.81 -0.34
CA PHE A 74 13.18 -7.37 -0.18
C PHE A 74 12.14 -6.84 -1.18
N GLU A 75 12.19 -7.30 -2.44
CA GLU A 75 11.31 -6.83 -3.51
C GLU A 75 9.88 -7.30 -3.28
N GLU A 76 9.68 -8.52 -2.81
CA GLU A 76 8.38 -9.03 -2.36
C GLU A 76 7.83 -8.23 -1.18
N LEU A 77 8.65 -7.96 -0.16
CA LEU A 77 8.22 -7.22 1.03
C LEU A 77 7.76 -5.80 0.71
N ILE A 78 8.47 -5.08 -0.17
CA ILE A 78 8.07 -3.72 -0.53
C ILE A 78 6.80 -3.68 -1.37
N ARG A 79 6.24 -4.80 -1.83
CA ARG A 79 4.94 -4.88 -2.50
C ARG A 79 3.78 -4.96 -1.51
N VAL A 80 4.02 -5.39 -0.28
CA VAL A 80 2.99 -5.52 0.78
C VAL A 80 2.47 -4.15 1.24
N PRO A 81 1.15 -3.90 1.22
CA PRO A 81 0.57 -2.71 1.85
C PRO A 81 0.97 -2.58 3.34
N GLY A 82 1.34 -1.38 3.78
CA GLY A 82 1.82 -1.16 5.15
C GLY A 82 3.28 -1.52 5.42
N ILE A 83 4.01 -2.06 4.44
CA ILE A 83 5.47 -2.27 4.52
C ILE A 83 6.18 -1.28 3.60
N GLY A 84 6.94 -0.34 4.18
CA GLY A 84 7.80 0.58 3.44
C GLY A 84 9.18 -0.01 3.14
N ARG A 85 10.00 0.68 2.34
CA ARG A 85 11.38 0.25 2.04
C ARG A 85 12.24 0.11 3.30
N LEU A 86 12.11 1.03 4.25
CA LEU A 86 12.85 0.98 5.50
C LEU A 86 12.41 -0.23 6.34
N SER A 87 11.10 -0.43 6.48
CA SER A 87 10.54 -1.58 7.19
C SER A 87 10.96 -2.91 6.54
N ALA A 88 10.91 -3.01 5.21
CA ALA A 88 11.38 -4.18 4.47
C ALA A 88 12.87 -4.48 4.73
N ARG A 89 13.75 -3.46 4.73
CA ARG A 89 15.17 -3.65 5.09
C ARG A 89 15.32 -4.17 6.52
N ARG A 90 14.62 -3.54 7.48
CA ARG A 90 14.65 -3.95 8.89
C ARG A 90 14.13 -5.37 9.10
N ILE A 91 13.13 -5.81 8.32
CA ILE A 91 12.66 -7.20 8.33
C ILE A 91 13.77 -8.13 7.84
N VAL A 92 14.36 -7.87 6.68
CA VAL A 92 15.43 -8.70 6.10
C VAL A 92 16.63 -8.81 7.05
N GLU A 93 17.04 -7.70 7.66
CA GLU A 93 18.11 -7.67 8.67
C GLU A 93 17.69 -8.40 9.96
N GLY A 94 16.46 -8.19 10.43
CA GLY A 94 15.91 -8.77 11.64
C GLY A 94 15.90 -10.29 11.63
N ARG A 95 15.55 -10.90 10.48
CA ARG A 95 15.54 -12.37 10.30
C ARG A 95 16.89 -13.04 10.61
N ARG A 96 18.00 -12.31 10.45
CA ARG A 96 19.35 -12.83 10.77
C ARG A 96 19.56 -13.01 12.27
N LYS A 97 18.84 -12.25 13.09
CA LYS A 97 18.89 -12.33 14.56
C LYS A 97 17.89 -13.34 15.12
N GLY A 98 16.84 -13.64 14.37
CA GLY A 98 15.80 -14.59 14.73
C GLY A 98 14.56 -14.40 13.86
N LYS A 99 13.72 -15.44 13.79
CA LYS A 99 12.44 -15.36 13.08
C LYS A 99 11.42 -14.54 13.85
N PHE A 100 10.59 -13.79 13.12
CA PHE A 100 9.41 -13.14 13.65
C PHE A 100 8.32 -14.17 13.89
N LYS A 101 7.77 -14.21 15.10
CA LYS A 101 6.75 -15.20 15.53
C LYS A 101 5.39 -14.59 15.81
N LYS A 102 5.33 -13.28 16.03
CA LYS A 102 4.11 -12.53 16.36
C LYS A 102 4.04 -11.24 15.56
N LEU A 103 2.85 -10.77 15.23
CA LEU A 103 2.65 -9.52 14.48
C LEU A 103 3.22 -8.31 15.21
N GLU A 104 3.14 -8.29 16.54
CA GLU A 104 3.59 -7.18 17.37
C GLU A 104 5.10 -6.94 17.23
N GLU A 105 5.87 -8.00 16.96
CA GLU A 105 7.32 -7.92 16.74
C GLU A 105 7.65 -7.10 15.47
N LEU A 106 6.75 -7.10 14.48
CA LEU A 106 6.93 -6.32 13.26
C LEU A 106 6.72 -4.82 13.48
N ARG A 107 6.04 -4.38 14.57
CA ARG A 107 5.90 -2.95 14.88
C ARG A 107 7.25 -2.27 15.08
N ALA A 108 8.20 -2.97 15.71
CA ALA A 108 9.55 -2.47 15.92
C ALA A 108 10.32 -2.23 14.60
N THR A 109 9.90 -2.85 13.50
CA THR A 109 10.48 -2.63 12.18
C THR A 109 9.89 -1.41 11.47
N GLY A 110 8.77 -0.86 11.97
CA GLY A 110 8.02 0.21 11.31
C GLY A 110 6.97 -0.30 10.32
N VAL A 111 6.51 -1.55 10.45
CA VAL A 111 5.36 -2.05 9.68
C VAL A 111 4.06 -1.51 10.27
N VAL A 112 3.18 -1.02 9.40
CA VAL A 112 1.80 -0.64 9.76
C VAL A 112 0.93 -1.90 9.77
N ILE A 113 0.81 -2.54 10.93
CA ILE A 113 0.15 -3.86 11.09
C ILE A 113 -1.29 -3.87 10.58
N SER A 114 -2.08 -2.82 10.88
CA SER A 114 -3.47 -2.72 10.43
C SER A 114 -3.61 -2.83 8.91
N ARG A 115 -2.59 -2.44 8.17
CA ARG A 115 -2.56 -2.47 6.71
C ARG A 115 -1.90 -3.72 6.14
N ALA A 116 -0.92 -4.28 6.84
CA ALA A 116 -0.14 -5.42 6.36
C ALA A 116 -0.76 -6.78 6.71
N ARG A 117 -1.52 -6.88 7.82
CA ARG A 117 -1.96 -8.16 8.39
C ARG A 117 -2.75 -9.06 7.44
N ASN A 118 -3.53 -8.48 6.53
CA ASN A 118 -4.32 -9.22 5.54
C ASN A 118 -3.49 -9.70 4.33
N PHE A 119 -2.20 -9.36 4.26
CA PHE A 119 -1.31 -9.64 3.13
C PHE A 119 -0.09 -10.46 3.53
N ILE A 120 0.02 -10.90 4.78
CA ILE A 120 1.24 -11.51 5.31
C ILE A 120 0.99 -12.75 6.16
N THR A 121 1.95 -13.65 6.19
CA THR A 121 2.04 -14.72 7.20
C THR A 121 3.31 -14.63 8.01
N LEU A 122 3.27 -15.25 9.19
CA LEU A 122 4.45 -15.50 10.03
C LEU A 122 4.54 -16.98 10.37
N ASP A 123 5.58 -17.65 9.87
CA ASP A 123 5.77 -19.10 9.99
C ASP A 123 4.48 -19.88 9.63
N GLY A 124 3.83 -19.49 8.52
CA GLY A 124 2.62 -20.12 8.00
C GLY A 124 1.31 -19.72 8.71
N ARG A 125 1.35 -18.84 9.70
CA ARG A 125 0.14 -18.32 10.38
C ARG A 125 -0.35 -17.04 9.73
N PHE A 126 -1.63 -17.00 9.39
CA PHE A 126 -2.33 -15.83 8.84
C PHE A 126 -3.08 -15.08 9.94
N TYR A 127 -3.21 -13.76 9.80
CA TYR A 127 -3.77 -12.87 10.84
C TYR A 127 -4.82 -11.91 10.27
N PRO A 128 -5.96 -12.42 9.80
CA PRO A 128 -7.00 -11.58 9.20
C PRO A 128 -7.53 -10.56 10.21
N ALA A 129 -7.90 -9.37 9.75
CA ALA A 129 -8.70 -8.42 10.52
C ALA A 129 -10.03 -9.07 10.93
N LEU A 130 -10.53 -8.75 12.13
CA LEU A 130 -11.89 -9.14 12.51
C LEU A 130 -12.88 -8.22 11.76
N GLU A 131 -14.02 -8.75 11.31
CA GLU A 131 -15.03 -7.98 10.53
C GLU A 131 -15.48 -6.67 11.24
N GLU A 132 -15.39 -6.62 12.57
CA GLU A 132 -15.71 -5.41 13.36
C GLU A 132 -14.62 -4.33 13.27
N GLU A 133 -13.36 -4.71 13.07
CA GLU A 133 -12.23 -3.78 12.88
C GLU A 133 -12.25 -3.17 11.46
N GLU A 134 -12.80 -3.86 10.47
CA GLU A 134 -12.91 -3.37 9.09
C GLU A 134 -13.93 -2.24 8.91
N LYS A 135 -14.89 -2.10 9.85
CA LYS A 135 -15.85 -0.98 9.87
C LYS A 135 -15.18 0.37 10.19
N GLY A 136 -13.99 0.36 10.78
CA GLY A 136 -13.16 1.54 11.00
C GLY A 136 -12.25 1.81 9.81
N LYS A 137 -12.78 2.47 8.77
CA LYS A 137 -12.10 2.89 7.52
C LYS A 137 -10.61 2.48 7.42
N PRO A 138 -10.31 1.21 7.07
CA PRO A 138 -8.95 0.65 7.19
C PRO A 138 -7.95 1.21 6.17
N TYR A 139 -8.46 2.05 5.26
CA TYR A 139 -7.82 2.44 4.01
C TYR A 139 -7.68 3.96 3.89
N GLU A 140 -7.94 4.71 4.96
CA GLU A 140 -7.71 6.15 4.95
C GLU A 140 -6.21 6.48 4.78
N GLN A 141 -5.98 7.21 3.70
CA GLN A 141 -4.83 7.98 3.27
C GLN A 141 -3.56 7.94 4.14
N LEU A 142 -2.50 7.28 3.64
CA LEU A 142 -1.13 7.55 4.08
C LEU A 142 -0.65 8.87 3.46
N PHE A 143 -0.46 9.92 4.28
CA PHE A 143 0.45 11.00 3.93
C PHE A 143 1.88 10.43 3.90
N PHE A 144 2.35 10.08 2.70
CA PHE A 144 3.70 9.55 2.43
C PHE A 144 4.85 10.56 2.73
N TRP A 145 4.60 11.61 3.51
CA TRP A 145 5.52 12.74 3.75
C TRP A 145 6.05 12.83 5.19
N GLU A 146 5.80 11.83 6.06
CA GLU A 146 6.41 11.76 7.40
C GLU A 146 7.80 11.08 7.42
N GLU A 147 8.40 10.83 6.25
CA GLU A 147 9.77 10.29 6.11
C GLU A 147 10.72 11.31 5.45
N ILE A 148 10.60 12.60 5.79
CA ILE A 148 11.61 13.65 5.53
C ILE A 148 12.05 14.24 6.86
#